data_AF-A0A0M3HGM4-F1
#
_entry.id   AF-A0A0M3HGM4-F1
#
_cell.length_a   1.000
_cell.length_b   1.000
_cell.length_c   1.000
_cell.angle_alpha   90.00
_cell.angle_beta   90.00
_cell.angle_gamma   90.00
#
_symmetry.space_group_name_H-M   'P 1'
#
loop_
_entity.id
_entity.type
_entity.pdbx_description
1 polymer ?
#
loop_
_entity_poly.entity_id
_entity_poly.type
_entity_poly.pdbx_seq_one_letter_code
_entity_poly.pdbx_strand_id
1 'polypeptide(L)'
;LFKCFCLKVHSARLLDGRRVAIKIQYPGVAEGIDSDIDNLVTVLNIGGLFPKGLYLEKFVVVARRELKLECDYKREARAIMKFAELLANDNDFYVPKVVEELTTTRVLTVEYVEGIPVDKCVNEPQEVRDYIAAKFIELCLNEVFVWRFMQTDPNWSNFLFGRHPSNGEPRLILLDFGASRSYPKKFVDQYMHIIRAAYDHDREKVRLYVDCLE
;
A
#
# COMPACT_ATOMS: atom_id res chain seq x y z
N LEU A 1 -0.58 -10.43 6.90
CA LEU A 1 -0.67 -11.44 5.82
C LEU A 1 -0.82 -10.63 4.54
N PHE A 2 0.22 -10.57 3.73
CA PHE A 2 0.26 -9.75 2.51
C PHE A 2 -0.53 -10.45 1.41
N LYS A 3 -1.53 -9.77 0.84
CA LYS A 3 -2.32 -10.26 -0.29
C LYS A 3 -1.49 -10.17 -1.57
N CYS A 4 -0.77 -11.23 -1.89
CA CYS A 4 -0.47 -11.54 -3.29
C CYS A 4 -0.42 -13.07 -3.39
N PHE A 5 -1.22 -13.66 -4.28
CA PHE A 5 -1.22 -15.12 -4.52
C PHE A 5 0.15 -15.62 -5.03
N CYS A 6 1.05 -14.71 -5.36
CA CYS A 6 2.29 -14.94 -6.06
C CYS A 6 3.55 -14.91 -5.16
N LEU A 7 3.40 -14.92 -3.83
CA LEU A 7 4.53 -14.84 -2.90
C LEU A 7 4.36 -15.65 -1.62
N LYS A 8 5.46 -15.79 -0.88
CA LYS A 8 5.48 -16.32 0.48
C LYS A 8 6.36 -15.47 1.39
N VAL A 9 5.94 -15.31 2.65
CA VAL A 9 6.71 -14.62 3.69
C VAL A 9 7.27 -15.64 4.68
N HIS A 10 8.57 -15.53 4.97
CA HIS A 10 9.28 -16.38 5.91
C HIS A 10 9.90 -15.54 7.04
N SER A 11 9.81 -16.04 8.28
CA SER A 11 10.60 -15.49 9.39
C SER A 11 11.97 -16.16 9.42
N ALA A 12 13.02 -15.38 9.62
CA ALA A 12 14.39 -15.88 9.75
C ALA A 12 15.18 -15.07 10.79
N ARG A 13 16.38 -15.55 11.10
CA ARG A 13 17.34 -14.86 11.96
C ARG A 13 18.66 -14.72 11.20
N LEU A 14 19.18 -13.50 11.14
CA LEU A 14 20.48 -13.21 10.52
C LEU A 14 21.62 -13.71 11.40
N LEU A 15 22.83 -13.79 10.83
CA LEU A 15 24.04 -14.21 11.55
C LEU A 15 24.39 -13.29 12.73
N ASP A 16 24.04 -12.00 12.62
CA ASP A 16 24.19 -11.02 13.71
C ASP A 16 23.08 -11.10 14.78
N GLY A 17 22.14 -12.04 14.63
CA GLY A 17 21.06 -12.30 15.57
C GLY A 17 19.78 -11.49 15.34
N ARG A 18 19.75 -10.52 14.41
CA ARG A 18 18.54 -9.77 14.05
C ARG A 18 17.47 -10.70 13.48
N ARG A 19 16.20 -10.50 13.88
CA ARG A 19 15.05 -11.21 13.29
C ARG A 19 14.58 -10.45 12.04
N VAL A 20 14.27 -11.18 10.97
CA VAL A 20 13.83 -10.60 9.70
C VAL A 20 12.61 -11.33 9.13
N ALA A 21 11.78 -10.59 8.41
CA ALA A 21 10.75 -11.13 7.53
C ALA A 21 11.24 -11.06 6.08
N ILE A 22 11.16 -12.18 5.36
CA ILE A 22 11.65 -12.34 3.99
C ILE A 22 10.45 -12.65 3.10
N LYS A 23 10.09 -11.71 2.22
CA LYS A 23 9.05 -11.84 1.20
C LYS A 23 9.71 -12.34 -0.09
N ILE A 24 9.32 -13.53 -0.56
CA ILE A 24 9.91 -14.21 -1.72
C ILE A 24 8.82 -14.38 -2.79
N GLN A 25 9.08 -13.94 -4.02
CA GLN A 25 8.20 -14.19 -5.17
C GLN A 25 8.30 -15.65 -5.62
N TYR A 26 7.19 -16.24 -6.06
CA TYR A 26 7.27 -17.54 -6.73
C TYR A 26 8.07 -17.43 -8.05
N PRO A 27 8.86 -18.44 -8.39
CA PRO A 27 9.56 -18.48 -9.67
C PRO A 27 8.59 -18.37 -10.84
N GLY A 28 8.92 -17.57 -11.85
CA GLY A 28 8.13 -17.46 -13.09
C GLY A 28 6.94 -16.51 -13.02
N VAL A 29 6.63 -15.90 -11.87
CA VAL A 29 5.49 -14.97 -11.74
C VAL A 29 5.66 -13.77 -12.66
N ALA A 30 6.81 -13.10 -12.59
CA ALA A 30 7.06 -11.89 -13.39
C ALA A 30 7.04 -12.19 -14.90
N GLU A 31 7.52 -13.36 -15.29
CA GLU A 31 7.51 -13.85 -16.68
C GLU A 31 6.12 -14.30 -17.15
N GLY A 32 5.27 -14.79 -16.23
CA GLY A 32 3.94 -15.31 -16.51
C GLY A 32 2.83 -14.26 -16.58
N ILE A 33 3.05 -13.04 -16.07
CA ILE A 33 2.02 -11.97 -15.99
C ILE A 33 1.28 -11.77 -17.32
N ASP A 34 2.04 -11.67 -18.42
CA ASP A 34 1.44 -11.36 -19.71
C ASP A 34 0.51 -12.51 -20.17
N SER A 35 0.94 -13.76 -20.00
CA SER A 35 0.13 -14.95 -20.31
C SER A 35 -1.06 -15.12 -19.37
N ASP A 36 -0.90 -14.83 -18.08
CA ASP A 36 -1.97 -14.96 -17.08
C ASP A 36 -3.09 -13.95 -17.33
N ILE A 37 -2.72 -12.72 -17.69
CA ILE A 37 -3.70 -11.69 -18.09
C ILE A 37 -4.42 -12.10 -19.37
N ASP A 38 -3.71 -12.57 -20.39
CA ASP A 38 -4.31 -12.96 -21.66
C ASP A 38 -5.29 -14.14 -21.47
N ASN A 39 -4.96 -15.10 -20.60
CA ASN A 39 -5.84 -16.19 -20.21
C ASN A 39 -7.09 -15.67 -19.47
N LEU A 40 -6.92 -14.77 -18.51
CA LEU A 40 -8.03 -14.17 -17.76
C LEU A 40 -8.99 -13.39 -18.66
N VAL A 41 -8.44 -12.59 -19.59
CA VAL A 41 -9.22 -11.88 -20.61
C VAL A 41 -10.02 -12.85 -21.47
N THR A 42 -9.39 -13.95 -21.90
CA THR A 42 -10.05 -14.98 -22.72
C THR A 42 -11.23 -15.61 -21.98
N VAL A 43 -11.06 -15.98 -20.70
CA VAL A 43 -12.12 -16.57 -19.88
C VAL A 43 -13.28 -15.59 -19.66
N LEU A 44 -12.97 -14.32 -19.35
CA LEU A 44 -13.99 -13.28 -19.14
C LEU A 44 -14.81 -13.00 -20.41
N ASN A 45 -14.16 -13.02 -21.58
CA ASN A 45 -14.81 -12.87 -22.88
C ASN A 45 -15.73 -14.06 -23.20
N ILE A 46 -15.26 -15.29 -22.99
CA ILE A 46 -16.07 -16.51 -23.24
C ILE A 46 -17.25 -16.58 -22.29
N GLY A 47 -17.06 -16.23 -21.01
CA GLY A 47 -18.11 -16.31 -19.99
C GLY A 47 -19.18 -15.23 -20.09
N GLY A 48 -19.01 -14.20 -20.94
CA GLY A 48 -19.94 -13.07 -21.03
C GLY A 48 -20.08 -12.28 -19.72
N LEU A 49 -19.11 -12.41 -18.81
CA LEU A 49 -19.13 -11.84 -17.46
C LEU A 49 -18.60 -10.39 -17.41
N PHE A 50 -18.26 -9.82 -18.57
CA PHE A 50 -17.66 -8.50 -18.62
C PHE A 50 -18.72 -7.39 -18.47
N PRO A 51 -18.56 -6.45 -17.50
CA PRO A 51 -19.52 -5.37 -17.31
C PRO A 51 -19.58 -4.46 -18.53
N LYS A 52 -20.80 -4.18 -19.02
CA LYS A 52 -21.02 -3.21 -20.12
C LYS A 52 -20.51 -1.84 -19.68
N GLY A 53 -19.53 -1.28 -20.39
CA GLY A 53 -18.98 0.06 -20.15
C GLY A 53 -17.53 0.09 -19.67
N LEU A 54 -16.91 -1.04 -19.31
CA LEU A 54 -15.46 -1.09 -19.12
C LEU A 54 -14.75 -1.22 -20.49
N TYR A 55 -13.76 -0.36 -20.73
CA TYR A 55 -12.84 -0.53 -21.86
C TYR A 55 -11.83 -1.63 -21.50
N LEU A 56 -12.10 -2.86 -21.92
CA LEU A 56 -11.29 -4.05 -21.65
C LEU A 56 -9.80 -3.82 -21.93
N GLU A 57 -9.49 -3.17 -23.06
CA GLU A 57 -8.10 -2.85 -23.43
C GLU A 57 -7.41 -1.94 -22.40
N LYS A 58 -8.11 -0.90 -21.91
CA LYS A 58 -7.56 0.00 -20.88
C LYS A 58 -7.36 -0.76 -19.56
N PHE A 59 -8.31 -1.61 -19.19
CA PHE A 59 -8.20 -2.45 -18.00
C PHE A 59 -6.96 -3.36 -18.07
N VAL A 60 -6.77 -4.05 -19.19
CA VAL A 60 -5.62 -4.96 -19.41
C VAL A 60 -4.30 -4.22 -19.29
N VAL A 61 -4.18 -3.04 -19.90
CA VAL A 61 -2.96 -2.22 -19.82
C VAL A 61 -2.66 -1.81 -18.37
N VAL A 62 -3.68 -1.39 -17.61
CA VAL A 62 -3.53 -1.02 -16.20
C VAL A 62 -3.15 -2.25 -15.37
N ALA A 63 -3.88 -3.36 -15.49
CA ALA A 63 -3.62 -4.60 -14.76
C ALA A 63 -2.18 -5.11 -14.97
N ARG A 64 -1.72 -5.13 -16.24
CA ARG A 64 -0.35 -5.53 -16.59
C ARG A 64 0.69 -4.64 -15.95
N ARG A 65 0.44 -3.33 -15.93
CA ARG A 65 1.34 -2.36 -15.29
C ARG A 65 1.38 -2.57 -13.77
N GLU A 66 0.23 -2.72 -13.12
CA GLU A 66 0.16 -2.93 -11.67
C GLU A 66 0.88 -4.21 -11.25
N LEU A 67 0.62 -5.34 -11.93
CA LEU A 67 1.27 -6.61 -11.62
C LEU A 67 2.80 -6.56 -11.81
N LYS A 68 3.28 -5.87 -12.87
CA LYS A 68 4.73 -5.66 -13.07
C LYS A 68 5.33 -4.80 -11.97
N LEU A 69 4.60 -3.80 -11.50
CA LEU A 69 5.01 -2.92 -10.40
C LEU A 69 5.07 -3.65 -9.04
N GLU A 70 4.17 -4.62 -8.82
CA GLU A 70 4.20 -5.52 -7.64
C GLU A 70 5.39 -6.50 -7.67
N CYS A 71 5.91 -6.83 -8.86
CA CYS A 71 7.04 -7.73 -9.01
C CYS A 71 8.41 -7.07 -8.85
N ASP A 72 8.50 -5.75 -8.63
CA ASP A 72 9.77 -5.06 -8.35
C ASP A 72 9.91 -4.76 -6.86
N TYR A 73 10.50 -5.70 -6.12
CA TYR A 73 10.76 -5.52 -4.69
C TYR A 73 11.85 -4.50 -4.37
N LYS A 74 12.70 -4.12 -5.32
CA LYS A 74 13.61 -2.97 -5.10
C LYS A 74 12.81 -1.66 -5.09
N ARG A 75 11.75 -1.55 -5.90
CA ARG A 75 10.84 -0.41 -5.84
C ARG A 75 10.10 -0.35 -4.51
N GLU A 76 9.59 -1.47 -4.03
CA GLU A 76 8.92 -1.55 -2.71
C GLU A 76 9.90 -1.18 -1.58
N ALA A 77 11.13 -1.69 -1.59
CA ALA A 77 12.18 -1.33 -0.64
C ALA A 77 12.47 0.19 -0.59
N ARG A 78 12.56 0.84 -1.76
CA ARG A 78 12.73 2.31 -1.83
C ARG A 78 11.51 3.04 -1.24
N ALA A 79 10.31 2.54 -1.44
CA ALA A 79 9.11 3.11 -0.85
C ALA A 79 9.11 2.97 0.68
N ILE A 80 9.48 1.79 1.21
CA ILE A 80 9.65 1.54 2.65
C ILE A 80 10.64 2.55 3.25
N MET A 81 11.84 2.68 2.66
CA MET A 81 12.85 3.61 3.17
C MET A 81 12.37 5.06 3.16
N LYS A 82 11.67 5.47 2.10
CA LYS A 82 11.09 6.81 2.03
C LYS A 82 10.01 7.04 3.11
N PHE A 83 9.13 6.08 3.34
CA PHE A 83 8.14 6.18 4.42
C PHE A 83 8.80 6.20 5.80
N ALA A 84 9.86 5.41 6.00
CA ALA A 84 10.63 5.44 7.23
C ALA A 84 11.26 6.81 7.49
N GLU A 85 11.73 7.52 6.45
CA GLU A 85 12.21 8.90 6.57
C GLU A 85 11.07 9.89 6.90
N LEU A 86 9.93 9.78 6.21
CA LEU A 86 8.77 10.66 6.42
C LEU A 86 8.19 10.52 7.83
N LEU A 87 8.29 9.33 8.43
CA LEU A 87 7.76 8.97 9.75
C LEU A 87 8.86 8.91 10.83
N ALA A 88 10.07 9.37 10.55
CA ALA A 88 11.22 9.16 11.45
C ALA A 88 11.05 9.77 12.86
N ASN A 89 10.26 10.83 12.98
CA ASN A 89 10.00 11.54 14.25
C ASN A 89 8.58 11.29 14.79
N ASP A 90 7.89 10.28 14.24
CA ASP A 90 6.53 9.94 14.65
C ASP A 90 6.54 8.85 15.72
N ASN A 91 5.74 9.04 16.77
CA ASN A 91 5.65 8.07 17.87
C ASN A 91 4.51 7.04 17.66
N ASP A 92 3.53 7.39 16.84
CA ASP A 92 2.33 6.60 16.58
C ASP A 92 2.53 5.63 15.42
N PHE A 93 3.46 5.91 14.48
CA PHE A 93 3.75 5.06 13.33
C PHE A 93 5.15 4.45 13.36
N TYR A 94 5.28 3.26 12.78
CA TYR A 94 6.58 2.61 12.57
C TYR A 94 6.66 1.92 11.23
N VAL A 95 7.83 2.02 10.60
CA VAL A 95 8.14 1.34 9.34
C VAL A 95 9.33 0.40 9.58
N PRO A 96 9.19 -0.91 9.31
CA PRO A 96 10.28 -1.86 9.46
C PRO A 96 11.50 -1.49 8.61
N LYS A 97 12.70 -1.66 9.16
CA LYS A 97 13.94 -1.37 8.42
C LYS A 97 14.17 -2.37 7.31
N VAL A 98 14.55 -1.88 6.13
CA VAL A 98 14.98 -2.74 5.02
C VAL A 98 16.40 -3.25 5.29
N VAL A 99 16.63 -4.54 4.99
CA VAL A 99 17.98 -5.12 4.92
C VAL A 99 18.38 -5.13 3.45
N GLU A 100 18.99 -4.03 3.00
CA GLU A 100 19.27 -3.76 1.59
C GLU A 100 20.19 -4.82 0.98
N GLU A 101 21.17 -5.30 1.74
CA GLU A 101 22.13 -6.32 1.34
C GLU A 101 21.47 -7.69 1.03
N LEU A 102 20.27 -7.94 1.56
CA LEU A 102 19.47 -9.15 1.33
C LEU A 102 18.20 -8.87 0.51
N THR A 103 18.13 -7.72 -0.16
CA THR A 103 16.99 -7.32 -0.97
C THR A 103 17.37 -7.28 -2.46
N THR A 104 16.56 -7.97 -3.26
CA THR A 104 16.69 -8.07 -4.71
C THR A 104 15.36 -7.69 -5.38
N THR A 105 15.26 -7.85 -6.70
CA THR A 105 13.97 -7.65 -7.39
C THR A 105 12.92 -8.70 -7.02
N ARG A 106 13.33 -9.88 -6.53
CA ARG A 106 12.45 -11.03 -6.23
C ARG A 106 12.36 -11.40 -4.75
N VAL A 107 13.24 -10.84 -3.93
CA VAL A 107 13.31 -11.07 -2.49
C VAL A 107 13.37 -9.74 -1.77
N LEU A 108 12.43 -9.48 -0.87
CA LEU A 108 12.42 -8.31 0.00
C LEU A 108 12.67 -8.76 1.43
N THR A 109 13.73 -8.24 2.05
CA THR A 109 14.07 -8.56 3.43
C THR A 109 13.91 -7.33 4.29
N VAL A 110 13.05 -7.42 5.31
CA VAL A 110 12.78 -6.34 6.26
C VAL A 110 12.92 -6.84 7.70
N GLU A 111 13.08 -5.92 8.64
CA GLU A 111 13.03 -6.19 10.06
C GLU A 111 11.75 -6.95 10.44
N TYR A 112 11.89 -7.99 11.27
CA TYR A 112 10.75 -8.68 11.82
C TYR A 112 10.13 -7.86 12.94
N VAL A 113 8.85 -7.55 12.79
CA VAL A 113 8.04 -6.78 13.74
C VAL A 113 6.90 -7.62 14.28
N GLU A 114 6.58 -7.42 15.56
CA GLU A 114 5.48 -8.10 16.24
C GLU A 114 4.32 -7.13 16.45
N GLY A 115 3.10 -7.65 16.32
CA GLY A 115 1.88 -6.91 16.52
C GLY A 115 0.65 -7.71 16.11
N ILE A 116 -0.52 -7.17 16.42
CA ILE A 116 -1.82 -7.74 16.08
C ILE A 116 -2.25 -7.14 14.73
N PRO A 117 -2.53 -7.94 13.69
CA PRO A 117 -3.10 -7.40 12.45
C PRO A 117 -4.33 -6.54 12.71
N VAL A 118 -4.41 -5.35 12.09
CA VAL A 118 -5.49 -4.39 12.37
C VAL A 118 -6.87 -4.95 12.00
N ASP A 119 -6.96 -5.78 10.97
CA ASP A 119 -8.18 -6.51 10.59
C ASP A 119 -8.68 -7.49 11.69
N LYS A 120 -7.84 -7.84 12.67
CA LYS A 120 -8.20 -8.63 13.84
C LYS A 120 -8.53 -7.78 15.08
N CYS A 121 -8.33 -6.46 15.02
CA CYS A 121 -8.59 -5.55 16.12
C CYS A 121 -10.07 -5.14 16.25
N VAL A 122 -10.98 -5.77 15.48
CA VAL A 122 -12.42 -5.44 15.45
C VAL A 122 -13.08 -5.59 16.84
N ASN A 123 -12.59 -6.51 17.66
CA ASN A 123 -13.12 -6.78 19.00
C ASN A 123 -12.28 -6.15 20.14
N GLU A 124 -11.28 -5.33 19.81
CA GLU A 124 -10.52 -4.57 20.81
C GLU A 124 -11.41 -3.51 21.50
N PRO A 125 -11.01 -3.00 22.69
CA PRO A 125 -11.72 -1.92 23.36
C PRO A 125 -11.97 -0.72 22.43
N GLN A 126 -13.08 -0.02 22.65
CA GLN A 126 -13.48 1.12 21.80
C GLN A 126 -12.35 2.15 21.64
N GLU A 127 -11.66 2.48 22.73
CA GLU A 127 -10.53 3.42 22.74
C GLU A 127 -9.41 2.99 21.78
N VAL A 128 -9.10 1.69 21.71
CA VAL A 128 -8.10 1.14 20.78
C VAL A 128 -8.59 1.26 19.34
N ARG A 129 -9.86 0.95 19.08
CA ARG A 129 -10.44 1.07 17.73
C ARG A 129 -10.50 2.52 17.26
N ASP A 130 -10.85 3.45 18.15
CA ASP A 130 -10.86 4.88 17.89
C ASP A 130 -9.45 5.40 17.59
N TYR A 131 -8.46 4.97 18.37
CA TYR A 131 -7.05 5.26 18.11
C TYR A 131 -6.62 4.79 16.72
N ILE A 132 -6.89 3.53 16.37
CA ILE A 132 -6.55 2.95 15.06
C ILE A 132 -7.20 3.75 13.93
N ALA A 133 -8.52 4.03 14.05
CA ALA A 133 -9.27 4.75 13.03
C ALA A 133 -8.77 6.20 12.86
N ALA A 134 -8.54 6.91 13.97
CA ALA A 134 -8.02 8.28 13.95
C ALA A 134 -6.65 8.35 13.27
N LYS A 135 -5.75 7.42 13.63
CA LYS A 135 -4.41 7.36 13.02
C LYS A 135 -4.45 6.97 11.55
N PHE A 136 -5.38 6.11 11.14
CA PHE A 136 -5.54 5.79 9.72
C PHE A 136 -5.97 7.02 8.90
N ILE A 137 -6.90 7.83 9.43
CA ILE A 137 -7.33 9.08 8.80
C ILE A 137 -6.15 10.06 8.74
N GLU A 138 -5.42 10.24 9.84
CA GLU A 138 -4.24 11.10 9.92
C GLU A 138 -3.18 10.71 8.87
N LEU A 139 -2.85 9.42 8.79
CA LEU A 139 -1.90 8.89 7.81
C LEU A 139 -2.35 9.22 6.38
N CYS A 140 -3.61 8.90 6.03
CA CYS A 140 -4.16 9.13 4.70
C CYS A 140 -4.12 10.62 4.31
N LEU A 141 -4.44 11.51 5.24
CA LEU A 141 -4.36 12.96 5.01
C LEU A 141 -2.92 13.42 4.76
N ASN A 142 -1.96 12.91 5.54
CA ASN A 142 -0.55 13.23 5.36
C ASN A 142 0.00 12.69 4.03
N GLU A 143 -0.34 11.45 3.67
CA GLU A 143 0.04 10.83 2.41
C GLU A 143 -0.42 11.63 1.18
N VAL A 144 -1.69 12.05 1.17
CA VAL A 144 -2.28 12.77 0.04
C VAL A 144 -1.82 14.23 0.02
N PHE A 145 -1.97 14.95 1.13
CA PHE A 145 -1.89 16.41 1.14
C PHE A 145 -0.52 16.97 1.53
N VAL A 146 0.26 16.23 2.31
CA VAL A 146 1.57 16.70 2.81
C VAL A 146 2.69 16.11 1.98
N TRP A 147 2.81 14.78 1.98
CA TRP A 147 3.90 14.07 1.33
C TRP A 147 3.67 13.92 -0.17
N ARG A 148 2.40 13.91 -0.60
CA ARG A 148 1.97 13.59 -1.97
C ARG A 148 2.59 12.27 -2.41
N PHE A 149 2.68 11.34 -1.47
CA PHE A 149 3.23 10.02 -1.60
C PHE A 149 2.37 9.09 -0.76
N MET A 150 1.57 8.27 -1.43
CA MET A 150 0.51 7.51 -0.81
C MET A 150 0.68 6.03 -1.10
N GLN A 151 0.44 5.21 -0.08
CA GLN A 151 0.19 3.79 -0.24
C GLN A 151 -1.24 3.59 -0.75
N THR A 152 -1.40 3.18 -2.01
CA THR A 152 -2.75 3.11 -2.63
C THR A 152 -3.53 1.84 -2.26
N ASP A 153 -2.95 0.91 -1.50
CA ASP A 153 -3.64 -0.29 -1.00
C ASP A 153 -3.93 -0.16 0.51
N PRO A 154 -5.17 0.20 0.90
CA PRO A 154 -5.57 0.37 2.30
C PRO A 154 -6.02 -0.96 2.93
N ASN A 155 -5.42 -2.09 2.55
CA ASN A 155 -5.76 -3.37 3.17
C ASN A 155 -5.32 -3.40 4.65
N TRP A 156 -6.29 -3.44 5.56
CA TRP A 156 -6.07 -3.47 7.00
C TRP A 156 -5.14 -4.60 7.48
N SER A 157 -5.03 -5.71 6.74
CA SER A 157 -4.11 -6.81 7.09
C SER A 157 -2.62 -6.48 6.88
N ASN A 158 -2.33 -5.34 6.25
CA ASN A 158 -0.98 -4.81 6.01
C ASN A 158 -0.52 -3.82 7.10
N PHE A 159 -1.35 -3.61 8.12
CA PHE A 159 -1.02 -2.83 9.29
C PHE A 159 -1.03 -3.74 10.51
N LEU A 160 -0.05 -3.56 11.40
CA LEU A 160 -0.06 -4.20 12.72
C LEU A 160 -0.27 -3.14 13.79
N PHE A 161 -1.14 -3.43 14.75
CA PHE A 161 -1.21 -2.74 16.01
C PHE A 161 -0.18 -3.36 16.97
N GLY A 162 0.83 -2.56 17.35
CA GLY A 162 1.91 -2.98 18.22
C GLY A 162 2.13 -1.98 19.36
N ARG A 163 3.28 -2.11 20.04
CA ARG A 163 3.71 -1.18 21.08
C ARG A 163 5.11 -0.67 20.80
N HIS A 164 5.37 0.57 21.18
CA HIS A 164 6.68 1.17 21.07
C HIS A 164 7.63 0.54 22.12
N PRO A 165 8.84 0.10 21.71
CA PRO A 165 9.68 -0.75 22.55
C PRO A 165 10.28 -0.04 23.78
N SER A 166 10.41 1.29 23.77
CA SER A 166 11.01 2.03 24.89
C SER A 166 10.02 2.54 25.94
N ASN A 167 8.81 2.93 25.54
CA ASN A 167 7.81 3.55 26.41
C ASN A 167 6.51 2.72 26.54
N GLY A 168 6.34 1.67 25.72
CA GLY A 168 5.20 0.76 25.77
C GLY A 168 3.89 1.31 25.19
N GLU A 169 3.93 2.52 24.60
CA GLU A 169 2.76 3.18 24.02
C GLU A 169 2.26 2.47 22.76
N PRO A 170 0.95 2.54 22.45
CA PRO A 170 0.40 1.98 21.22
C PRO A 170 1.05 2.56 19.97
N ARG A 171 1.24 1.74 18.93
CA ARG A 171 1.69 2.22 17.62
C ARG A 171 1.16 1.37 16.46
N LEU A 172 1.03 1.97 15.29
CA LEU A 172 0.71 1.32 14.04
C LEU A 172 1.98 1.04 13.24
N ILE A 173 2.15 -0.20 12.81
CA ILE A 173 3.29 -0.66 12.04
C ILE A 173 2.83 -0.92 10.61
N LEU A 174 3.42 -0.21 9.65
CA LEU A 174 3.09 -0.30 8.23
C LEU A 174 3.96 -1.36 7.57
N LEU A 175 3.35 -2.31 6.86
CA LEU A 175 4.09 -3.44 6.30
C LEU A 175 4.19 -3.43 4.77
N ASP A 176 3.16 -2.98 4.05
CA ASP A 176 3.06 -3.13 2.60
C ASP A 176 3.14 -1.80 1.86
N PHE A 177 4.13 -1.68 0.99
CA PHE A 177 4.37 -0.45 0.24
C PHE A 177 4.41 -0.71 -1.27
N GLY A 178 4.00 -1.91 -1.73
CA GLY A 178 4.07 -2.32 -3.13
C GLY A 178 3.29 -1.39 -4.08
N ALA A 179 2.18 -0.84 -3.58
CA ALA A 179 1.31 0.06 -4.33
C ALA A 179 1.64 1.56 -4.11
N SER A 180 2.80 1.91 -3.54
CA SER A 180 3.13 3.31 -3.24
C SER A 180 3.34 4.17 -4.48
N ARG A 181 2.74 5.38 -4.50
CA ARG A 181 2.78 6.32 -5.65
C ARG A 181 2.99 7.75 -5.23
N SER A 182 3.75 8.50 -6.03
CA SER A 182 3.85 9.95 -5.90
C SER A 182 2.85 10.67 -6.78
N TYR A 183 2.23 11.72 -6.24
CA TYR A 183 1.26 12.56 -6.93
C TYR A 183 1.87 13.94 -7.23
N PRO A 184 1.75 14.45 -8.46
CA PRO A 184 2.18 15.81 -8.76
C PRO A 184 1.42 16.84 -7.94
N LYS A 185 2.09 17.94 -7.56
CA LYS A 185 1.45 19.03 -6.78
C LYS A 185 0.15 19.51 -7.44
N LYS A 186 0.18 19.74 -8.75
CA LYS A 186 -0.97 20.22 -9.53
C LYS A 186 -2.20 19.32 -9.36
N PHE A 187 -2.00 17.99 -9.40
CA PHE A 187 -3.06 17.02 -9.22
C PHE A 187 -3.68 17.12 -7.81
N VAL A 188 -2.83 17.17 -6.77
CA VAL A 188 -3.29 17.25 -5.38
C VAL A 188 -3.97 18.59 -5.09
N ASP A 189 -3.47 19.71 -5.64
CA ASP A 189 -4.09 21.03 -5.52
C ASP A 189 -5.50 21.02 -6.13
N GLN A 190 -5.66 20.47 -7.35
CA GLN A 190 -6.96 20.32 -7.99
C GLN A 190 -7.90 19.43 -7.17
N TYR A 191 -7.39 18.32 -6.64
CA TYR A 191 -8.16 17.44 -5.76
C TYR A 191 -8.63 18.15 -4.48
N MET A 192 -7.79 18.99 -3.87
CA MET A 192 -8.19 19.83 -2.73
C MET A 192 -9.28 20.84 -3.11
N HIS A 193 -9.22 21.44 -4.30
CA HIS A 193 -10.26 22.34 -4.78
C HIS A 193 -11.62 21.62 -4.94
N ILE A 194 -11.61 20.38 -5.42
CA ILE A 194 -12.81 19.54 -5.51
C ILE A 194 -13.39 19.26 -4.12
N ILE A 195 -12.56 18.80 -3.19
CA ILE A 195 -13.01 18.51 -1.81
C ILE A 195 -13.58 19.76 -1.16
N ARG A 196 -12.91 20.90 -1.32
CA ARG A 196 -13.37 22.17 -0.76
C ARG A 196 -14.71 22.60 -1.36
N ALA A 197 -14.86 22.52 -2.68
CA ALA A 197 -16.12 22.85 -3.35
C ALA A 197 -17.25 21.91 -2.92
N ALA A 198 -16.95 20.61 -2.72
CA ALA A 198 -17.93 19.65 -2.22
C ALA A 198 -18.36 19.95 -0.77
N TYR A 199 -17.42 20.34 0.09
CA TYR A 199 -17.69 20.78 1.46
C TYR A 199 -18.57 22.05 1.50
N ASP A 200 -18.29 23.01 0.61
CA ASP A 200 -19.08 24.24 0.47
C ASP A 200 -20.41 24.01 -0.30
N HIS A 201 -20.74 22.76 -0.67
CA HIS A 201 -21.92 22.36 -1.45
C HIS A 201 -22.05 23.05 -2.83
N ASP A 202 -20.93 23.48 -3.42
CA ASP A 202 -20.87 24.18 -4.71
C ASP A 202 -20.69 23.20 -5.88
N ARG A 203 -21.81 22.68 -6.40
CA ARG A 203 -21.79 21.69 -7.50
C ARG A 203 -21.17 22.20 -8.79
N GLU A 204 -21.30 23.49 -9.11
CA GLU A 204 -20.73 24.05 -10.34
C GLU A 204 -19.20 24.08 -10.26
N LYS A 205 -18.63 24.47 -9.11
CA LYS A 205 -17.19 24.39 -8.90
C LYS A 205 -16.68 22.95 -8.88
N VAL A 206 -17.42 22.03 -8.27
CA VAL A 206 -17.05 20.60 -8.33
C VAL A 206 -16.96 20.14 -9.79
N ARG A 207 -17.96 20.44 -10.63
CA ARG A 207 -17.92 20.07 -12.05
C ARG A 207 -16.72 20.71 -12.77
N LEU A 208 -16.53 22.02 -12.59
CA LEU A 208 -15.41 22.75 -13.20
C LEU A 208 -14.06 22.12 -12.88
N TYR A 209 -13.82 21.79 -11.61
CA TYR A 209 -12.53 21.23 -11.20
C TYR A 209 -12.35 19.77 -11.62
N VAL A 210 -13.43 18.98 -11.69
CA VAL A 210 -13.39 17.61 -12.22
C VAL A 210 -13.04 17.61 -13.70
N ASP A 211 -13.63 18.51 -14.49
CA ASP A 211 -13.33 18.63 -15.93
C ASP A 211 -11.86 19.07 -16.18
N CYS A 212 -11.24 19.72 -15.20
CA CYS A 212 -9.82 20.12 -15.27
C CYS A 212 -8.81 19.02 -14.86
N LEU A 213 -9.29 17.85 -14.41
CA LEU A 213 -8.45 16.70 -14.04
C LEU A 213 -8.14 15.76 -15.21
N GLU A 214 -8.91 15.83 -16.31
CA GLU A 214 -8.64 15.11 -17.56
C GLU A 214 -7.45 15.70 -18.34
#